data_AF-A0A2H3CEQ8-F1
#
_entry.id   AF-A0A2H3CEQ8-F1
#
_cell.length_a   1.000
_cell.length_b   1.000
_cell.length_c   1.000
_cell.angle_alpha   90.00
_cell.angle_beta   90.00
_cell.angle_gamma   90.00
#
_symmetry.space_group_name_H-M   'P 1'
#
loop_
_entity.id
_entity.type
_entity.pdbx_description
1 polymer ?
#
loop_
_entity_poly.entity_id
_entity_poly.type
_entity_poly.pdbx_seq_one_letter_code
_entity_poly.pdbx_strand_id
1 'polypeptide(L)'
;MSSRPQHTRQTSLDPDAMQNLEKRLSERPDKNELVERNILKDDKGIAPALVAAKEKLQRSQLEDKLDHALQQRPKAEELVKGGILLESEAPVEQE
;
A
#
# COMPACT_ATOMS: atom_id res chain seq x y z
N MET A 1 40.82 23.15 42.67
CA MET A 1 40.95 21.83 42.02
C MET A 1 39.55 21.32 41.74
N SER A 2 38.99 21.60 40.55
CA SER A 2 37.62 21.17 40.21
C SER A 2 37.65 19.83 39.50
N SER A 3 36.98 18.84 40.08
CA SER A 3 36.91 17.46 39.57
C SER A 3 35.98 17.38 38.35
N ARG A 4 36.45 16.77 37.26
CA ARG A 4 35.73 16.64 35.98
C ARG A 4 34.72 15.50 36.07
N PRO A 5 33.43 15.71 35.74
CA PRO A 5 32.42 14.66 35.82
C PRO A 5 32.72 13.55 34.80
N GLN A 6 32.79 12.31 35.29
CA GLN A 6 32.91 11.13 34.44
C GLN A 6 31.53 10.79 33.87
N HIS A 7 31.41 10.79 32.55
CA HIS A 7 30.24 10.30 31.84
C HIS A 7 30.37 8.79 31.71
N THR A 8 29.66 8.04 32.53
CA THR A 8 29.52 6.60 32.32
C THR A 8 28.49 6.40 31.18
N ARG A 9 28.90 5.77 30.07
CA ARG A 9 27.92 5.26 29.10
C ARG A 9 27.14 4.16 29.82
N GLN A 10 25.90 4.44 30.20
CA GLN A 10 24.97 3.41 30.65
C GLN A 10 24.71 2.47 29.46
N THR A 11 25.25 1.25 29.52
CA THR A 11 24.95 0.17 28.57
C THR A 11 23.97 -0.83 29.17
N SER A 12 23.05 -0.40 30.03
CA SER A 12 22.04 -1.28 30.60
C SER A 12 20.79 -1.24 29.72
N LEU A 13 20.74 -2.09 28.70
CA LEU A 13 19.47 -2.49 28.12
C LEU A 13 18.64 -3.13 29.24
N ASP A 14 17.44 -2.61 29.49
CA ASP A 14 16.56 -3.15 30.52
C ASP A 14 16.24 -4.64 30.20
N PRO A 15 16.32 -5.55 31.18
CA PRO A 15 16.11 -6.98 30.93
C PRO A 15 14.71 -7.28 30.38
N ASP A 16 13.70 -6.54 30.84
CA ASP A 16 12.32 -6.65 30.34
C ASP A 16 12.20 -6.16 28.89
N ALA A 17 12.99 -5.15 28.50
CA ALA A 17 13.02 -4.68 27.12
C ALA A 17 13.66 -5.74 26.20
N MET A 18 14.68 -6.45 26.68
CA MET A 18 15.29 -7.56 25.94
C MET A 18 14.32 -8.72 25.73
N GLN A 19 13.61 -9.15 26.78
CA GLN A 19 12.61 -10.22 26.68
C GLN A 19 11.47 -9.85 25.73
N ASN A 20 10.96 -8.61 25.81
CA ASN A 20 9.91 -8.14 24.91
C ASN A 20 10.37 -8.07 23.45
N LEU A 21 11.61 -7.64 23.20
CA LEU A 21 12.17 -7.61 21.85
C LEU A 21 12.30 -9.03 21.27
N GLU A 22 12.81 -9.97 22.05
CA GLU A 22 12.97 -11.37 21.63
C GLU A 22 11.62 -12.00 21.23
N LYS A 23 10.58 -11.79 22.06
CA LYS A 23 9.22 -12.24 21.73
C LYS A 23 8.74 -11.65 20.39
N ARG A 24 8.86 -10.33 20.20
CA ARG A 24 8.42 -9.66 18.96
C ARG A 24 9.20 -10.10 17.72
N LEU A 25 10.47 -10.44 17.88
CA LEU A 25 11.28 -10.96 16.77
C LEU A 25 10.88 -12.39 16.40
N SER A 26 10.47 -13.22 17.37
CA SER A 26 9.96 -14.57 17.10
C SER A 26 8.60 -14.58 16.39
N GLU A 27 7.77 -13.58 16.66
CA GLU A 27 6.44 -13.41 16.04
C GLU A 27 6.48 -12.55 14.76
N ARG A 28 7.68 -12.20 14.26
CA ARG A 28 7.83 -11.29 13.13
C ARG A 28 7.28 -11.93 11.83
N PRO A 29 6.30 -11.31 11.15
CA PRO A 29 5.79 -11.78 9.88
C PRO A 29 6.84 -11.79 8.77
N ASP A 30 6.67 -12.71 7.82
CA ASP A 30 7.51 -12.79 6.63
C ASP A 30 7.28 -11.59 5.70
N LYS A 31 8.30 -11.27 4.88
CA LYS A 31 8.21 -10.17 3.91
C LYS A 31 7.02 -10.34 2.97
N ASN A 32 6.79 -11.56 2.48
CA ASN A 32 5.71 -11.84 1.53
C ASN A 32 4.33 -11.63 2.16
N GLU A 33 4.14 -12.03 3.42
CA GLU A 33 2.90 -11.81 4.16
C GLU A 33 2.58 -10.31 4.33
N LEU A 34 3.60 -9.49 4.57
CA LEU A 34 3.44 -8.03 4.61
C LEU A 34 3.06 -7.44 3.24
N VAL A 35 3.56 -8.02 2.15
CA VAL A 35 3.20 -7.60 0.79
C VAL A 35 1.75 -7.99 0.45
N GLU A 36 1.35 -9.21 0.77
CA GLU A 36 -0.02 -9.70 0.57
C GLU A 36 -1.04 -8.87 1.35
N ARG A 37 -0.69 -8.44 2.57
CA ARG A 37 -1.52 -7.54 3.38
C ARG A 37 -1.47 -6.07 2.94
N ASN A 38 -0.80 -5.75 1.83
CA ASN A 38 -0.56 -4.39 1.33
C ASN A 38 0.13 -3.45 2.33
N ILE A 39 0.87 -4.01 3.31
CA ILE A 39 1.65 -3.22 4.29
C ILE A 39 2.98 -2.80 3.66
N LEU A 40 3.68 -3.76 3.04
CA LEU A 40 4.89 -3.50 2.28
C LEU A 40 4.58 -3.52 0.79
N LYS A 41 5.19 -2.62 0.03
CA LYS A 41 5.03 -2.57 -1.43
C LYS A 41 5.95 -3.59 -2.10
N ASP A 42 5.46 -4.26 -3.14
CA ASP A 42 6.26 -5.25 -3.88
C ASP A 42 7.23 -4.55 -4.84
N ASP A 43 8.36 -4.12 -4.30
CA ASP A 43 9.35 -3.32 -5.02
C ASP A 43 10.67 -4.08 -5.21
N LYS A 44 10.57 -5.26 -5.83
CA LYS A 44 11.75 -6.04 -6.22
C LYS A 44 12.64 -5.21 -7.15
N GLY A 45 13.85 -4.90 -6.70
CA GLY A 45 14.87 -4.19 -7.48
C GLY A 45 14.81 -2.66 -7.43
N ILE A 46 13.96 -2.06 -6.58
CA ILE A 46 13.85 -0.60 -6.46
C ILE A 46 14.35 -0.16 -5.09
N ALA A 47 15.09 0.95 -5.06
CA ALA A 47 15.60 1.51 -3.82
C ALA A 47 14.44 1.93 -2.89
N PRO A 48 14.52 1.69 -1.56
CA PRO A 48 13.45 2.06 -0.62
C PRO A 48 13.03 3.52 -0.68
N ALA A 49 13.98 4.43 -0.96
CA ALA A 49 13.71 5.86 -1.07
C ALA A 49 12.85 6.24 -2.30
N LEU A 50 12.81 5.40 -3.34
CA LEU A 50 12.10 5.67 -4.60
C LEU A 50 10.70 5.05 -4.65
N VAL A 51 10.37 4.15 -3.72
CA VAL A 51 9.08 3.44 -3.66
C VAL A 51 7.90 4.42 -3.67
N ALA A 52 7.95 5.43 -2.80
CA ALA A 52 6.88 6.42 -2.70
C ALA A 52 6.67 7.22 -4.00
N ALA A 53 7.77 7.56 -4.70
CA ALA A 53 7.70 8.28 -5.96
C ALA A 53 7.11 7.39 -7.08
N LYS A 54 7.51 6.12 -7.13
CA LYS A 54 6.93 5.13 -8.05
C LYS A 54 5.43 4.97 -7.83
N GLU A 55 4.99 4.78 -6.59
CA GLU A 55 3.57 4.60 -6.29
C GLU A 55 2.75 5.82 -6.70
N LYS A 56 3.25 7.02 -6.42
CA LYS A 56 2.60 8.27 -6.84
C LYS A 56 2.44 8.33 -8.37
N LEU A 57 3.49 7.96 -9.11
CA LEU A 57 3.45 7.92 -10.56
C LEU A 57 2.46 6.86 -11.07
N GLN A 58 2.50 5.65 -10.52
CA GLN A 58 1.59 4.56 -10.90
C GLN A 58 0.13 4.94 -10.67
N ARG A 59 -0.15 5.60 -9.54
CA ARG A 59 -1.48 6.11 -9.22
C ARG A 59 -1.94 7.16 -10.23
N SER A 60 -1.13 8.17 -10.52
CA SER A 60 -1.46 9.20 -11.52
C SER A 60 -1.76 8.59 -12.89
N GLN A 61 -0.92 7.65 -13.34
CA GLN A 61 -1.15 6.95 -14.61
C GLN A 61 -2.46 6.15 -14.63
N LEU A 62 -2.84 5.56 -13.49
CA LEU A 62 -4.09 4.82 -13.37
C LEU A 62 -5.30 5.76 -13.34
N GLU A 63 -5.19 6.91 -12.67
CA GLU A 63 -6.20 7.97 -12.68
C GLU A 63 -6.45 8.47 -14.11
N ASP A 64 -5.40 8.80 -14.85
CA ASP A 64 -5.52 9.28 -16.24
C ASP A 64 -6.16 8.23 -17.16
N LYS A 65 -5.74 6.95 -17.03
CA LYS A 65 -6.31 5.84 -17.80
C LYS A 65 -7.78 5.62 -17.47
N LEU A 66 -8.15 5.68 -16.19
CA LEU A 66 -9.52 5.52 -15.75
C LEU A 66 -10.39 6.66 -16.26
N ASP A 67 -9.93 7.91 -16.17
CA ASP A 67 -10.67 9.06 -16.67
C ASP A 67 -10.97 8.93 -18.17
N HIS A 68 -9.96 8.55 -18.96
CA HIS A 68 -10.16 8.31 -20.39
C HIS A 68 -11.17 7.18 -20.67
N ALA A 69 -11.10 6.06 -19.92
CA ALA A 69 -12.04 4.95 -20.07
C ALA A 69 -13.47 5.34 -19.67
N LEU A 70 -13.63 6.20 -18.66
CA LEU A 70 -14.93 6.70 -18.23
C LEU A 70 -15.55 7.68 -19.24
N GLN A 71 -14.73 8.52 -19.88
CA GLN A 71 -15.19 9.42 -20.95
C GLN A 71 -15.75 8.63 -22.16
N GLN A 72 -15.15 7.48 -22.46
CA GLN A 72 -15.58 6.58 -23.53
C GLN A 72 -16.54 5.47 -23.05
N ARG A 73 -17.17 5.67 -21.89
CA ARG A 73 -18.07 4.67 -21.32
C ARG A 73 -19.31 4.49 -22.22
N PRO A 74 -19.54 3.30 -22.80
CA PRO A 74 -20.68 3.06 -23.67
C PRO A 74 -21.99 3.17 -22.90
N LYS A 75 -23.03 3.61 -23.59
CA LYS A 75 -24.39 3.68 -23.01
C LYS A 75 -24.98 2.29 -22.85
N ALA A 76 -25.97 2.16 -21.97
CA ALA A 76 -26.67 0.89 -21.75
C ALA A 76 -27.28 0.34 -23.06
N GLU A 77 -27.89 1.19 -23.87
CA GLU A 77 -28.46 0.83 -25.18
C GLU A 77 -27.43 0.21 -26.13
N GLU A 78 -26.22 0.77 -26.17
CA GLU A 78 -25.13 0.27 -27.01
C GLU A 78 -24.67 -1.12 -26.56
N LEU A 79 -24.67 -1.36 -25.24
CA LEU A 79 -24.37 -2.67 -24.66
C LEU A 79 -25.46 -3.71 -24.93
N VAL A 80 -26.74 -3.30 -24.96
CA VAL A 80 -27.85 -4.18 -25.35
C VAL A 80 -27.75 -4.56 -26.82
N LYS A 81 -27.51 -3.58 -27.70
CA LYS A 81 -27.28 -3.82 -29.13
C LYS A 81 -26.06 -4.73 -29.38
N GLY A 82 -25.03 -4.61 -28.55
CA GLY A 82 -23.86 -5.47 -28.58
C GLY A 82 -24.07 -6.88 -28.00
N GLY A 83 -25.25 -7.18 -27.44
CA GLY A 83 -25.55 -8.46 -26.80
C GLY A 83 -24.81 -8.69 -25.48
N ILE A 84 -24.23 -7.64 -24.89
CA ILE A 84 -23.51 -7.69 -23.61
C ILE A 84 -24.49 -7.53 -22.45
N LEU A 85 -25.49 -6.64 -22.61
CA LEU A 85 -26.54 -6.40 -21.62
C LEU A 85 -27.88 -6.96 -22.13
N LEU A 86 -28.67 -7.55 -21.25
CA LEU A 86 -30.03 -7.98 -21.58
C LEU A 86 -30.99 -6.79 -21.46
N GLU A 87 -31.98 -6.71 -22.36
CA GLU A 87 -33.00 -5.64 -22.37
C GLU A 87 -33.76 -5.54 -21.03
N SER A 88 -33.95 -6.67 -20.34
CA SER A 88 -34.60 -6.73 -19.01
C SER A 88 -33.76 -6.19 -17.86
N GLU A 89 -32.45 -6.09 -18.04
CA GLU A 89 -31.48 -5.65 -17.03
C GLU A 89 -30.95 -4.23 -17.30
N ALA A 90 -31.39 -3.60 -18.39
CA ALA A 90 -31.08 -2.21 -18.66
C ALA A 90 -31.67 -1.31 -17.56
N PRO A 91 -30.87 -0.38 -16.99
CA PRO A 91 -31.40 0.55 -16.01
C PRO A 91 -32.51 1.37 -16.67
N VAL A 92 -33.73 1.27 -16.12
CA VAL A 92 -34.86 2.09 -16.54
C VAL A 92 -34.46 3.54 -16.33
N GLU A 93 -34.43 4.34 -17.38
CA GLU A 93 -34.11 5.76 -17.30
C GLU A 93 -35.12 6.42 -16.34
N GLN A 94 -34.69 6.70 -15.10
CA GLN A 94 -35.46 7.52 -14.18
C GLN A 94 -35.11 8.97 -14.49
N GLU A 95 -36.08 9.70 -15.05
CA GLU A 95 -36.04 11.14 -15.30
C GLU A 95 -35.69 11.96 -14.05
#